data_AF-A0A1F5YY34-F1
#
_entry.id   AF-A0A1F5YY34-F1
#
_cell.length_a   1.000
_cell.length_b   1.000
_cell.length_c   1.000
_cell.angle_alpha   90.00
_cell.angle_beta   90.00
_cell.angle_gamma   90.00
#
_symmetry.space_group_name_H-M   'P 1'
#
loop_
_entity.id
_entity.type
_entity.pdbx_description
1 polymer ?
#
loop_
_entity_poly.entity_id
_entity_poly.type
_entity_poly.pdbx_seq_one_letter_code
_entity_poly.pdbx_strand_id
1 'polypeptide(L)'
;MKKLTALIIAAQLFFAWLAFPRLPELMPVHWNFRGQIDSYMPKLQAALMMPVMSVVMAVLFAVLPNIDPKNDKYRLFAREWQIIQTGFMAFFAWMQFIIFYVSLNPAAKMMPLMFIGLGALFILLGNYLSKIRQNYFIGIKIPWTLSSEDNWNKTHRYASWTFVAAGILTLAESYFIWYAPAVIFGSIMLATVLPVIYSFLLYKKAAYKMKYVYAALLFVILAVSLLRLTGPEDTWICSGGTWVRHGSPAQAAPSTPCR
;
A
#
# COMPACT_ATOMS: atom_id res chain seq x y z
N MET A 1 11.83 -0.67 -24.10
CA MET A 1 11.46 -0.10 -22.79
C MET A 1 12.62 0.29 -21.87
N LYS A 2 13.85 -0.20 -22.07
CA LYS A 2 15.04 0.31 -21.33
C LYS A 2 15.18 1.85 -21.41
N LYS A 3 14.82 2.43 -22.57
CA LYS A 3 14.72 3.89 -22.77
C LYS A 3 13.75 4.59 -21.81
N LEU A 4 12.59 3.98 -21.51
CA LEU A 4 11.60 4.54 -20.59
C LEU A 4 12.10 4.51 -19.14
N THR A 5 12.70 3.40 -18.71
CA THR A 5 13.36 3.28 -17.40
C THR A 5 14.41 4.37 -17.21
N ALA A 6 15.30 4.53 -18.19
CA ALA A 6 16.33 5.58 -18.15
C ALA A 6 15.72 6.99 -18.14
N LEU A 7 14.65 7.22 -18.92
CA LEU A 7 13.94 8.50 -18.95
C LEU A 7 13.33 8.86 -17.60
N ILE A 8 12.68 7.89 -16.92
CA ILE A 8 12.10 8.12 -15.58
C ILE A 8 13.19 8.50 -14.59
N ILE A 9 14.30 7.75 -14.55
CA ILE A 9 15.43 8.03 -13.64
C ILE A 9 16.05 9.40 -13.96
N ALA A 10 16.26 9.72 -15.24
CA ALA A 10 16.77 11.01 -15.65
C ALA A 10 15.82 12.15 -15.26
N ALA A 11 14.50 11.96 -15.41
CA ALA A 11 13.50 12.93 -14.97
C ALA A 11 13.51 13.12 -13.44
N GLN A 12 13.65 12.03 -12.67
CA GLN A 12 13.76 12.10 -11.21
C GLN A 12 15.02 12.86 -10.76
N LEU A 13 16.16 12.62 -11.41
CA LEU A 13 17.41 13.33 -11.13
C LEU A 13 17.35 14.80 -11.55
N PHE A 14 16.77 15.09 -12.71
CA PHE A 14 16.57 16.45 -13.19
C PHE A 14 15.62 17.23 -12.27
N PHE A 15 14.54 16.59 -11.81
CA PHE A 15 13.63 17.18 -10.83
C PHE A 15 14.31 17.43 -9.48
N ALA A 16 15.14 16.48 -9.00
CA ALA A 16 15.95 16.68 -7.81
C ALA A 16 16.89 17.88 -7.97
N TRP A 17 17.61 17.98 -9.07
CA TRP A 17 18.51 19.09 -9.36
C TRP A 17 17.78 20.44 -9.41
N LEU A 18 16.62 20.50 -10.07
CA LEU A 18 15.82 21.72 -10.17
C LEU A 18 15.26 22.18 -8.82
N ALA A 19 14.81 21.24 -7.98
CA ALA A 19 14.23 21.54 -6.67
C ALA A 19 15.29 21.80 -5.59
N PHE A 20 16.51 21.27 -5.75
CA PHE A 20 17.57 21.26 -4.74
C PHE A 20 17.82 22.61 -4.04
N PRO A 21 17.87 23.77 -4.74
CA PRO A 21 18.13 25.05 -4.11
C PRO A 21 17.03 25.53 -3.15
N ARG A 22 15.82 25.00 -3.28
CA ARG A 22 14.65 25.41 -2.47
C ARG A 22 14.38 24.46 -1.30
N LEU A 23 14.96 23.26 -1.33
CA LEU A 23 14.71 22.24 -0.32
C LEU A 23 15.42 22.58 1.01
N PRO A 24 14.79 22.29 2.16
CA PRO A 24 15.41 22.52 3.46
C PRO A 24 16.58 21.55 3.71
N GLU A 25 17.49 21.91 4.62
CA GLU A 25 18.66 21.07 4.96
C GLU A 25 18.29 19.71 5.55
N LEU A 26 17.16 19.64 6.26
CA LEU A 26 16.58 18.41 6.79
C LEU A 26 15.18 18.22 6.21
N MET A 27 14.93 17.05 5.63
CA MET A 27 13.67 16.70 4.98
C MET A 27 13.00 15.54 5.72
N PRO A 28 11.67 15.58 5.91
CA PRO A 28 10.93 14.47 6.49
C PRO A 28 10.94 13.26 5.55
N VAL A 29 11.21 12.08 6.09
CA VAL A 29 11.27 10.82 5.32
C VAL A 29 10.45 9.69 5.91
N HIS A 30 9.98 9.84 7.16
CA HIS A 30 9.11 8.86 7.81
C HIS A 30 8.00 9.55 8.61
N TRP A 31 6.86 8.86 8.69
CA TRP A 31 5.68 9.30 9.43
C TRP A 31 5.14 8.12 10.24
N ASN A 32 4.75 8.39 11.48
CA ASN A 32 4.11 7.38 12.33
C ASN A 32 2.66 7.10 11.90
N PHE A 33 2.00 6.14 12.56
CA PHE A 33 0.59 5.79 12.26
C PHE A 33 -0.41 6.92 12.50
N ARG A 34 -0.02 7.98 13.23
CA ARG A 34 -0.83 9.20 13.44
C ARG A 34 -0.56 10.27 12.37
N GLY A 35 0.29 9.98 11.38
CA GLY A 35 0.68 10.89 10.32
C GLY A 35 1.63 12.01 10.76
N GLN A 36 2.29 11.87 11.92
CA GLN A 36 3.28 12.82 12.41
C GLN A 36 4.66 12.41 11.93
N ILE A 37 5.50 13.40 11.61
CA ILE A 37 6.90 13.16 11.22
C ILE A 37 7.67 12.68 12.44
N ASP A 38 8.32 11.53 12.34
CA ASP A 38 9.16 10.94 13.39
C ASP A 38 10.59 10.65 12.92
N SER A 39 10.92 10.88 11.65
CA SER A 39 12.29 10.79 11.13
C SER A 39 12.58 11.79 10.01
N TYR A 40 13.81 12.29 10.00
CA TYR A 40 14.35 13.24 9.04
C TYR A 40 15.65 12.73 8.44
N MET A 41 16.01 13.27 7.28
CA MET A 41 17.22 12.92 6.56
C MET A 41 17.87 14.18 5.96
N PRO A 42 19.22 14.23 5.87
CA PRO A 42 19.92 15.31 5.16
C PRO A 42 19.43 15.48 3.72
N LYS A 43 19.31 16.74 3.28
CA LYS A 43 18.77 17.15 1.97
C LYS A 43 19.25 16.31 0.79
N LEU A 44 20.57 16.09 0.68
CA LEU A 44 21.15 15.30 -0.41
C LEU A 44 20.66 13.86 -0.42
N GLN A 45 20.62 13.22 0.75
CA GLN A 45 20.19 11.83 0.89
C GLN A 45 18.69 11.72 0.59
N ALA A 46 17.87 12.61 1.13
CA ALA A 46 16.44 12.64 0.87
C ALA A 46 16.11 12.89 -0.62
N ALA A 47 16.84 13.81 -1.27
CA ALA A 47 16.66 14.13 -2.69
C ALA A 47 17.01 12.96 -3.62
N LEU A 48 18.01 12.14 -3.25
CA LEU A 48 18.48 11.02 -4.05
C LEU A 48 17.84 9.67 -3.68
N MET A 49 17.17 9.56 -2.54
CA MET A 49 16.60 8.31 -2.04
C MET A 49 15.71 7.62 -3.09
N MET A 50 14.71 8.34 -3.63
CA MET A 50 13.77 7.76 -4.60
C MET A 50 14.39 7.48 -5.98
N PRO A 51 15.24 8.35 -6.56
CA PRO A 51 16.03 7.99 -7.74
C PRO A 51 16.88 6.73 -7.55
N VAL A 52 17.56 6.59 -6.40
CA VAL A 52 18.38 5.41 -6.08
C VAL A 52 17.50 4.16 -5.99
N MET A 53 16.34 4.23 -5.33
CA MET A 53 15.38 3.11 -5.28
C MET A 53 14.89 2.71 -6.69
N SER A 54 14.66 3.67 -7.58
CA SER A 54 14.34 3.40 -8.99
C SER A 54 15.47 2.68 -9.74
N VAL A 55 16.74 3.08 -9.51
CA VAL A 55 17.91 2.40 -10.09
C VAL A 55 18.01 0.97 -9.56
N VAL A 56 17.93 0.78 -8.25
CA VAL A 56 17.94 -0.55 -7.62
C VAL A 56 16.83 -1.42 -8.19
N MET A 57 15.61 -0.89 -8.29
CA MET A 57 14.48 -1.60 -8.87
C MET A 57 14.71 -1.98 -10.34
N ALA A 58 15.29 -1.09 -11.13
CA ALA A 58 15.61 -1.36 -12.53
C ALA A 58 16.66 -2.47 -12.67
N VAL A 59 17.69 -2.45 -11.83
CA VAL A 59 18.73 -3.50 -11.80
C VAL A 59 18.12 -4.83 -11.37
N LEU A 60 17.33 -4.85 -10.30
CA LEU A 60 16.64 -6.07 -9.85
C LEU A 60 15.79 -6.66 -10.99
N PHE A 61 14.90 -5.89 -11.60
CA PHE A 61 14.04 -6.41 -12.67
C PHE A 61 14.81 -6.85 -13.92
N ALA A 62 16.04 -6.36 -14.13
CA ALA A 62 16.92 -6.84 -15.20
C ALA A 62 17.66 -8.13 -14.83
N VAL A 63 18.02 -8.32 -13.56
CA VAL A 63 18.82 -9.46 -13.08
C VAL A 63 17.94 -10.66 -12.72
N LEU A 64 16.82 -10.44 -12.02
CA LEU A 64 15.97 -11.50 -11.46
C LEU A 64 15.53 -12.56 -12.49
N PRO A 65 15.11 -12.22 -13.73
CA PRO A 65 14.74 -13.22 -14.72
C PRO A 65 15.88 -14.19 -15.09
N ASN A 66 17.14 -13.77 -15.00
CA ASN A 66 18.29 -14.58 -15.39
C ASN A 66 18.74 -15.57 -14.31
N ILE A 67 18.41 -15.28 -13.05
CA ILE A 67 18.75 -16.14 -11.90
C ILE A 67 17.58 -17.01 -11.45
N ASP A 68 16.39 -16.82 -12.02
CA ASP A 68 15.21 -17.63 -11.72
C ASP A 68 15.35 -19.05 -12.31
N PRO A 69 15.19 -20.14 -11.53
CA PRO A 69 15.16 -21.50 -12.06
C PRO A 69 14.05 -21.74 -13.11
N LYS A 70 13.00 -20.90 -13.12
CA LYS A 70 11.88 -20.91 -14.08
C LYS A 70 12.00 -19.74 -15.09
N ASN A 71 13.22 -19.40 -15.52
CA ASN A 71 13.50 -18.28 -16.43
C ASN A 71 12.83 -18.39 -17.81
N ASP A 72 12.56 -19.61 -18.27
CA ASP A 72 11.92 -19.95 -19.54
C ASP A 72 10.55 -19.27 -19.69
N LYS A 73 9.82 -19.13 -18.57
CA LYS A 73 8.47 -18.55 -18.54
C LYS A 73 8.45 -17.04 -18.71
N TYR A 74 9.55 -16.32 -18.46
CA TYR A 74 9.56 -14.85 -18.51
C TYR A 74 9.22 -14.28 -19.89
N ARG A 75 9.50 -15.03 -20.96
CA ARG A 75 9.09 -14.65 -22.32
C ARG A 75 7.58 -14.56 -22.48
N LEU A 76 6.81 -15.33 -21.72
CA LEU A 76 5.35 -15.39 -21.79
C LEU A 76 4.64 -14.20 -21.14
N PHE A 77 5.34 -13.46 -20.28
CA PHE A 77 4.80 -12.30 -19.55
C PHE A 77 5.78 -11.12 -19.52
N ALA A 78 6.64 -11.02 -20.53
CA ALA A 78 7.70 -10.02 -20.59
C ALA A 78 7.16 -8.59 -20.55
N ARG A 79 5.98 -8.36 -21.14
CA ARG A 79 5.28 -7.07 -21.11
C ARG A 79 4.75 -6.73 -19.72
N GLU A 80 4.18 -7.70 -19.03
CA GLU A 80 3.62 -7.54 -17.70
C GLU A 80 4.70 -7.30 -16.65
N TRP A 81 5.81 -8.05 -16.73
CA TRP A 81 7.02 -7.81 -15.93
C TRP A 81 7.48 -6.35 -16.01
N GLN A 82 7.51 -5.87 -17.24
CA GLN A 82 7.89 -4.53 -17.63
C GLN A 82 6.90 -3.44 -17.16
N ILE A 83 5.60 -3.71 -17.21
CA ILE A 83 4.56 -2.82 -16.68
C ILE A 83 4.65 -2.74 -15.15
N ILE A 84 4.85 -3.86 -14.47
CA ILE A 84 5.00 -3.91 -13.01
C ILE A 84 6.23 -3.10 -12.58
N GLN A 85 7.38 -3.29 -13.24
CA GLN A 85 8.58 -2.47 -13.00
C GLN A 85 8.28 -0.98 -13.14
N THR A 86 7.63 -0.60 -14.25
CA THR A 86 7.31 0.80 -14.55
C THR A 86 6.34 1.37 -13.51
N GLY A 87 5.39 0.56 -13.02
CA GLY A 87 4.47 0.92 -11.95
C GLY A 87 5.18 1.24 -10.63
N PHE A 88 6.15 0.41 -10.21
CA PHE A 88 6.98 0.70 -9.04
C PHE A 88 7.82 1.96 -9.23
N MET A 89 8.41 2.17 -10.40
CA MET A 89 9.18 3.40 -10.68
C MET A 89 8.30 4.65 -10.69
N ALA A 90 7.09 4.57 -11.24
CA ALA A 90 6.12 5.66 -11.18
C ALA A 90 5.70 5.96 -9.73
N PHE A 91 5.51 4.92 -8.91
CA PHE A 91 5.26 5.08 -7.47
C PHE A 91 6.44 5.76 -6.77
N PHE A 92 7.70 5.40 -7.05
CA PHE A 92 8.86 6.09 -6.46
C PHE A 92 9.00 7.54 -6.94
N ALA A 93 8.70 7.83 -8.20
CA ALA A 93 8.64 9.20 -8.71
C ALA A 93 7.54 10.02 -8.01
N TRP A 94 6.37 9.42 -7.77
CA TRP A 94 5.31 10.02 -6.98
C TRP A 94 5.75 10.27 -5.53
N MET A 95 6.39 9.30 -4.89
CA MET A 95 6.94 9.44 -3.54
C MET A 95 7.98 10.57 -3.45
N GLN A 96 8.84 10.71 -4.46
CA GLN A 96 9.80 11.82 -4.55
C GLN A 96 9.09 13.17 -4.60
N PHE A 97 8.08 13.29 -5.47
CA PHE A 97 7.29 14.50 -5.61
C PHE A 97 6.63 14.90 -4.28
N ILE A 98 5.96 13.97 -3.60
CA ILE A 98 5.27 14.29 -2.35
C ILE A 98 6.24 14.63 -1.20
N ILE A 99 7.40 13.98 -1.13
CA ILE A 99 8.45 14.32 -0.14
C ILE A 99 8.90 15.76 -0.36
N PHE A 100 9.14 16.16 -1.61
CA PHE A 100 9.56 17.54 -1.91
C PHE A 100 8.44 18.53 -1.63
N TYR A 101 7.22 18.19 -2.03
CA TYR A 101 6.03 19.02 -1.80
C TYR A 101 5.80 19.28 -0.31
N VAL A 102 5.82 18.25 0.54
CA VAL A 102 5.63 18.39 1.99
C VAL A 102 6.82 19.09 2.65
N SER A 103 8.05 18.90 2.14
CA SER A 103 9.23 19.62 2.63
C SER A 103 9.14 21.13 2.37
N LEU A 104 8.54 21.53 1.25
CA LEU A 104 8.33 22.94 0.88
C LEU A 104 7.04 23.52 1.46
N ASN A 105 6.09 22.66 1.85
CA ASN A 105 4.78 23.03 2.39
C ASN A 105 4.49 22.23 3.65
N PRO A 106 5.06 22.61 4.82
CA PRO A 106 4.90 21.84 6.06
C PRO A 106 3.45 21.68 6.54
N ALA A 107 2.54 22.54 6.10
CA ALA A 107 1.10 22.43 6.38
C ALA A 107 0.39 21.32 5.56
N ALA A 108 1.04 20.77 4.52
CA ALA A 108 0.46 19.73 3.69
C ALA A 108 0.36 18.39 4.43
N LYS A 109 -0.78 17.72 4.28
CA LYS A 109 -0.99 16.38 4.85
C LYS A 109 -0.34 15.33 3.94
N MET A 110 0.76 14.74 4.37
CA MET A 110 1.50 13.71 3.62
C MET A 110 0.64 12.47 3.31
N MET A 111 -0.10 12.00 4.31
CA MET A 111 -0.62 10.64 4.23
C MET A 111 -1.72 10.41 3.19
N PRO A 112 -2.71 11.30 2.97
CA PRO A 112 -3.63 11.15 1.85
C PRO A 112 -2.89 11.05 0.50
N LEU A 113 -1.85 11.87 0.30
CA LEU A 113 -1.03 11.85 -0.93
C LEU A 113 -0.29 10.51 -1.09
N MET A 114 0.27 9.98 0.00
CA MET A 114 0.89 8.65 0.01
C MET A 114 -0.12 7.56 -0.37
N PHE A 115 -1.32 7.59 0.21
CA PHE A 115 -2.36 6.59 -0.05
C PHE A 115 -2.92 6.67 -1.47
N ILE A 116 -2.97 7.85 -2.10
CA ILE A 116 -3.29 7.98 -3.52
C ILE A 116 -2.30 7.16 -4.37
N GLY A 117 -0.99 7.34 -4.14
CA GLY A 117 0.05 6.58 -4.84
C GLY A 117 -0.03 5.08 -4.58
N LEU A 118 -0.25 4.70 -3.32
CA LEU A 118 -0.34 3.30 -2.91
C LEU A 118 -1.58 2.61 -3.49
N GLY A 119 -2.75 3.25 -3.46
CA GLY A 119 -3.98 2.74 -4.03
C GLY A 119 -3.87 2.53 -5.54
N ALA A 120 -3.28 3.51 -6.25
CA ALA A 120 -3.01 3.40 -7.68
C ALA A 120 -2.04 2.23 -8.00
N LEU A 121 -0.99 2.03 -7.20
CA LEU A 121 -0.07 0.90 -7.34
C LEU A 121 -0.80 -0.44 -7.15
N PHE A 122 -1.66 -0.55 -6.13
CA PHE A 122 -2.43 -1.78 -5.87
C PHE A 122 -3.39 -2.12 -7.01
N ILE A 123 -4.07 -1.11 -7.58
CA ILE A 123 -4.92 -1.29 -8.77
C ILE A 123 -4.09 -1.78 -9.95
N LEU A 124 -2.92 -1.18 -10.19
CA LEU A 124 -2.01 -1.60 -11.25
C LEU A 124 -1.58 -3.06 -11.04
N LEU A 125 -1.06 -3.41 -9.86
CA LEU A 125 -0.63 -4.77 -9.56
C LEU A 125 -1.78 -5.76 -9.73
N GLY A 126 -2.96 -5.45 -9.19
CA GLY A 126 -4.15 -6.28 -9.32
C GLY A 126 -4.52 -6.55 -10.79
N ASN A 127 -4.46 -5.55 -11.67
CA ASN A 127 -4.76 -5.73 -13.09
C ASN A 127 -3.80 -6.65 -13.86
N TYR A 128 -2.59 -6.86 -13.33
CA TYR A 128 -1.54 -7.63 -14.00
C TYR A 128 -1.17 -8.94 -13.31
N LEU A 129 -1.49 -9.13 -12.02
CA LEU A 129 -1.17 -10.34 -11.27
C LEU A 129 -1.64 -11.63 -11.98
N SER A 130 -2.87 -11.65 -12.51
CA SER A 130 -3.44 -12.80 -13.24
C SER A 130 -2.70 -13.22 -14.50
N LYS A 131 -1.86 -12.34 -15.05
CA LYS A 131 -1.13 -12.55 -16.31
C LYS A 131 0.32 -13.02 -16.08
N ILE A 132 0.83 -12.87 -14.86
CA ILE A 132 2.19 -13.30 -14.49
C ILE A 132 2.23 -14.83 -14.50
N ARG A 133 3.30 -15.42 -15.05
CA ARG A 133 3.53 -16.88 -14.99
C ARG A 133 4.38 -17.25 -13.78
N GLN A 134 4.35 -18.53 -13.42
CA GLN A 134 5.11 -19.06 -12.28
C GLN A 134 6.57 -18.60 -12.33
N ASN A 135 7.01 -17.99 -11.23
CA ASN A 135 8.36 -17.49 -11.04
C ASN A 135 8.63 -17.40 -9.52
N TYR A 136 9.90 -17.22 -9.12
CA TYR A 136 10.29 -17.16 -7.72
C TYR A 136 10.40 -15.73 -7.15
N PHE A 137 10.08 -14.70 -7.94
CA PHE A 137 10.30 -13.29 -7.56
C PHE A 137 9.03 -12.48 -7.33
N ILE A 138 8.06 -12.48 -8.24
CA ILE A 138 6.82 -11.70 -8.17
C ILE A 138 5.59 -12.61 -8.08
N GLY A 139 4.67 -12.27 -7.17
CA GLY A 139 3.38 -12.93 -7.00
C GLY A 139 3.21 -13.56 -5.62
N ILE A 140 2.16 -14.38 -5.49
CA ILE A 140 1.88 -15.17 -4.28
C ILE A 140 2.70 -16.46 -4.38
N LYS A 141 3.83 -16.51 -3.67
CA LYS A 141 4.86 -17.55 -3.80
C LYS A 141 4.88 -18.48 -2.60
N ILE A 142 4.02 -19.48 -2.64
CA ILE A 142 3.93 -20.54 -1.63
C ILE A 142 4.08 -21.92 -2.28
N PRO A 143 4.37 -23.00 -1.52
CA PRO A 143 4.69 -24.31 -2.08
C PRO A 143 3.68 -24.80 -3.12
N TRP A 144 2.39 -24.60 -2.87
CA TRP A 144 1.30 -25.04 -3.75
C TRP A 144 1.21 -24.25 -5.06
N THR A 145 1.47 -22.94 -5.03
CA THR A 145 1.48 -22.11 -6.24
C THR A 145 2.71 -22.37 -7.09
N LEU A 146 3.85 -22.71 -6.47
CA LEU A 146 5.10 -22.96 -7.19
C LEU A 146 5.15 -24.36 -7.81
N SER A 147 4.46 -25.33 -7.22
CA SER A 147 4.39 -26.72 -7.71
C SER A 147 3.28 -26.96 -8.73
N SER A 148 2.24 -26.10 -8.81
CA SER A 148 1.09 -26.29 -9.71
C SER A 148 0.74 -25.00 -10.47
N GLU A 149 0.77 -25.07 -11.80
CA GLU A 149 0.37 -23.95 -12.66
C GLU A 149 -1.12 -23.61 -12.53
N ASP A 150 -1.98 -24.62 -12.36
CA ASP A 150 -3.41 -24.41 -12.15
C ASP A 150 -3.66 -23.63 -10.85
N ASN A 151 -2.99 -24.01 -9.76
CA ASN A 151 -3.06 -23.28 -8.49
C ASN A 151 -2.51 -21.85 -8.66
N TRP A 152 -1.36 -21.69 -9.30
CA TRP A 152 -0.79 -20.38 -9.62
C TRP A 152 -1.80 -19.48 -10.34
N ASN A 153 -2.34 -19.94 -11.46
CA ASN A 153 -3.22 -19.15 -12.32
C ASN A 153 -4.52 -18.77 -11.59
N LYS A 154 -5.15 -19.71 -10.86
CA LYS A 154 -6.37 -19.44 -10.08
C LYS A 154 -6.09 -18.47 -8.93
N THR A 155 -5.02 -18.67 -8.17
CA THR A 155 -4.65 -17.80 -7.06
C THR A 155 -4.33 -16.39 -7.52
N HIS A 156 -3.58 -16.23 -8.60
CA HIS A 156 -3.25 -14.90 -9.12
C HIS A 156 -4.44 -14.21 -9.78
N ARG A 157 -5.37 -14.97 -10.39
CA ARG A 157 -6.66 -14.43 -10.83
C ARG A 157 -7.48 -13.91 -9.65
N TYR A 158 -7.52 -14.65 -8.55
CA TYR A 158 -8.19 -14.20 -7.34
C TYR A 158 -7.49 -13.01 -6.66
N ALA A 159 -6.15 -13.03 -6.60
CA ALA A 159 -5.33 -11.91 -6.13
C ALA A 159 -5.57 -10.64 -6.95
N SER A 160 -5.80 -10.77 -8.25
CA SER A 160 -6.10 -9.63 -9.12
C SER A 160 -7.31 -8.82 -8.63
N TRP A 161 -8.40 -9.52 -8.32
CA TRP A 161 -9.62 -8.88 -7.81
C TRP A 161 -9.43 -8.26 -6.43
N THR A 162 -8.77 -8.98 -5.52
CA THR A 162 -8.58 -8.50 -4.14
C THR A 162 -7.62 -7.31 -4.06
N PHE A 163 -6.56 -7.27 -4.88
CA PHE A 163 -5.67 -6.12 -4.99
C PHE A 163 -6.35 -4.90 -5.62
N VAL A 164 -7.13 -5.08 -6.69
CA VAL A 164 -7.91 -3.97 -7.28
C VAL A 164 -8.90 -3.43 -6.26
N ALA A 165 -9.64 -4.29 -5.56
CA ALA A 165 -10.58 -3.87 -4.52
C ALA A 165 -9.90 -3.10 -3.39
N ALA A 166 -8.77 -3.60 -2.86
CA ALA A 166 -8.01 -2.90 -1.82
C ALA A 166 -7.46 -1.55 -2.31
N GLY A 167 -7.00 -1.48 -3.56
CA GLY A 167 -6.54 -0.22 -4.15
C GLY A 167 -7.67 0.80 -4.31
N ILE A 168 -8.85 0.39 -4.78
CA ILE A 168 -10.05 1.24 -4.87
C ILE A 168 -10.47 1.74 -3.48
N LEU A 169 -10.52 0.85 -2.48
CA LEU A 169 -10.83 1.22 -1.11
C LEU A 169 -9.82 2.22 -0.55
N THR A 170 -8.52 1.98 -0.79
CA THR A 170 -7.45 2.90 -0.37
C THR A 170 -7.60 4.29 -1.02
N LEU A 171 -7.96 4.35 -2.31
CA LEU A 171 -8.22 5.61 -3.00
C LEU A 171 -9.47 6.33 -2.46
N ALA A 172 -10.56 5.59 -2.24
CA ALA A 172 -11.79 6.15 -1.67
C ALA A 172 -11.53 6.77 -0.29
N GLU A 173 -10.87 6.02 0.60
CA GLU A 173 -10.50 6.50 1.95
C GLU A 173 -9.58 7.73 1.91
N SER A 174 -8.70 7.83 0.89
CA SER A 174 -7.84 9.00 0.72
C SER A 174 -8.61 10.28 0.38
N TYR A 175 -9.76 10.16 -0.33
CA TYR A 175 -10.58 11.29 -0.76
C TYR A 175 -11.63 11.70 0.28
N PHE A 176 -12.28 10.73 0.93
CA PHE A 176 -13.39 11.02 1.83
C PHE A 176 -12.95 11.60 3.20
N ILE A 177 -11.64 11.63 3.51
CA ILE A 177 -11.10 12.16 4.79
C ILE A 177 -11.60 11.35 6.01
N TRP A 178 -12.19 10.16 5.80
CA TRP A 178 -12.56 9.23 6.87
C TRP A 178 -11.36 8.52 7.49
N TYR A 179 -10.15 8.93 7.09
CA TYR A 179 -8.83 8.62 7.65
C TYR A 179 -8.84 7.45 8.64
N ALA A 180 -9.17 6.27 8.12
CA ALA A 180 -9.24 5.04 8.88
C ALA A 180 -8.04 4.19 8.50
N PRO A 181 -6.84 4.43 9.07
CA PRO A 181 -5.68 3.56 8.89
C PRO A 181 -6.03 2.08 9.00
N ALA A 182 -6.92 1.72 9.93
CA ALA A 182 -7.41 0.35 10.09
C ALA A 182 -8.09 -0.22 8.82
N VAL A 183 -8.87 0.58 8.09
CA VAL A 183 -9.52 0.14 6.83
C VAL A 183 -8.48 -0.03 5.73
N ILE A 184 -7.55 0.92 5.59
CA ILE A 184 -6.50 0.87 4.56
C ILE A 184 -5.58 -0.33 4.81
N PHE A 185 -4.97 -0.42 6.00
CA PHE A 185 -4.09 -1.52 6.36
C PHE A 185 -4.83 -2.87 6.37
N GLY A 186 -6.08 -2.88 6.85
CA GLY A 186 -6.94 -4.07 6.80
C GLY A 186 -7.19 -4.54 5.38
N SER A 187 -7.50 -3.63 4.45
CA SER A 187 -7.75 -3.96 3.04
C SER A 187 -6.49 -4.52 2.35
N ILE A 188 -5.32 -3.92 2.60
CA ILE A 188 -4.03 -4.39 2.08
C ILE A 188 -3.68 -5.76 2.66
N MET A 189 -3.87 -5.96 3.96
CA MET A 189 -3.62 -7.24 4.61
C MET A 189 -4.56 -8.32 4.05
N LEU A 190 -5.84 -8.03 3.89
CA LEU A 190 -6.80 -8.97 3.29
C LEU A 190 -6.46 -9.27 1.82
N ALA A 191 -6.03 -8.28 1.04
CA ALA A 191 -5.61 -8.50 -0.35
C ALA A 191 -4.44 -9.47 -0.49
N THR A 192 -3.58 -9.56 0.52
CA THR A 192 -2.44 -10.49 0.51
C THR A 192 -2.77 -11.83 1.17
N VAL A 193 -3.54 -11.84 2.26
CA VAL A 193 -3.88 -13.05 3.02
C VAL A 193 -4.93 -13.91 2.32
N LEU A 194 -5.95 -13.30 1.71
CA LEU A 194 -7.04 -14.06 1.08
C LEU A 194 -6.56 -14.96 -0.08
N PRO A 195 -5.66 -14.50 -0.99
CA PRO A 195 -5.09 -15.38 -2.01
C PRO A 195 -4.29 -16.55 -1.46
N VAL A 196 -3.61 -16.38 -0.33
CA VAL A 196 -2.86 -17.46 0.35
C VAL A 196 -3.83 -18.51 0.88
N ILE A 197 -4.89 -18.10 1.57
CA ILE A 197 -5.96 -18.99 2.05
C ILE A 197 -6.60 -19.73 0.86
N TYR A 198 -6.92 -19.00 -0.20
CA TYR A 198 -7.52 -19.56 -1.41
C TYR A 198 -6.62 -20.62 -2.05
N SER A 199 -5.32 -20.35 -2.18
CA SER A 199 -4.34 -21.30 -2.71
C SER A 199 -4.23 -22.57 -1.87
N PHE A 200 -4.22 -22.45 -0.54
CA PHE A 200 -4.22 -23.60 0.37
C PHE A 200 -5.50 -24.45 0.21
N LEU A 201 -6.66 -23.81 0.09
CA LEU A 201 -7.93 -24.51 -0.13
C LEU A 201 -7.99 -25.18 -1.51
N LEU A 202 -7.41 -24.58 -2.55
CA LEU A 202 -7.25 -25.23 -3.86
C LEU A 202 -6.40 -26.49 -3.73
N TYR A 203 -5.27 -26.42 -3.03
CA TYR A 203 -4.42 -27.58 -2.78
C TYR A 203 -5.16 -28.69 -2.04
N LYS A 204 -5.95 -28.35 -1.02
CA LYS A 204 -6.79 -29.30 -0.27
C LYS A 204 -8.06 -29.74 -1.01
N LYS A 205 -8.24 -29.34 -2.28
CA LYS A 205 -9.46 -29.60 -3.07
C LYS A 205 -10.74 -29.16 -2.35
N ALA A 206 -10.65 -28.09 -1.56
CA ALA A 206 -11.70 -27.58 -0.68
C ALA A 206 -12.02 -26.10 -0.95
N ALA A 207 -11.80 -25.62 -2.17
CA ALA A 207 -12.03 -24.22 -2.55
C ALA A 207 -13.48 -23.74 -2.28
N TYR A 208 -14.47 -24.64 -2.30
CA TYR A 208 -15.86 -24.35 -1.93
C TYR A 208 -16.00 -23.81 -0.49
N LYS A 209 -15.03 -24.05 0.39
CA LYS A 209 -15.01 -23.54 1.77
C LYS A 209 -14.70 -22.04 1.87
N MET A 210 -14.31 -21.37 0.78
CA MET A 210 -14.15 -19.91 0.76
C MET A 210 -15.41 -19.17 1.20
N LYS A 211 -16.60 -19.73 0.97
CA LYS A 211 -17.85 -19.13 1.44
C LYS A 211 -17.90 -18.93 2.96
N TYR A 212 -17.27 -19.82 3.73
CA TYR A 212 -17.19 -19.70 5.19
C TYR A 212 -16.19 -18.62 5.61
N VAL A 213 -15.10 -18.45 4.85
CA VAL A 213 -14.15 -17.34 5.06
C VAL A 213 -14.84 -16.00 4.83
N TYR A 214 -15.63 -15.87 3.74
CA TYR A 214 -16.40 -14.66 3.49
C TYR A 214 -17.48 -14.40 4.53
N ALA A 215 -18.20 -15.45 4.96
CA ALA A 215 -19.20 -15.32 6.02
C ALA A 215 -18.56 -14.84 7.34
N ALA A 216 -17.38 -15.39 7.70
CA ALA A 216 -16.64 -14.95 8.87
C ALA A 216 -16.17 -13.50 8.75
N LEU A 217 -15.62 -13.10 7.59
CA LEU A 217 -15.23 -11.70 7.35
C LEU A 217 -16.41 -10.75 7.44
N LEU A 218 -17.54 -11.10 6.82
CA LEU A 218 -18.75 -10.30 6.88
C LEU A 218 -19.26 -10.17 8.31
N PHE A 219 -19.27 -11.26 9.06
CA PHE A 219 -19.63 -11.25 10.49
C PHE A 219 -18.71 -10.33 11.29
N VAL A 220 -17.39 -10.40 11.10
CA VAL A 220 -16.43 -9.51 11.77
C VAL A 220 -16.68 -8.05 11.39
N ILE A 221 -16.88 -7.74 10.12
CA ILE A 221 -17.16 -6.37 9.66
C ILE A 221 -18.46 -5.84 10.28
N LEU A 222 -19.53 -6.65 10.30
CA LEU A 222 -20.80 -6.28 10.90
C LEU A 222 -20.68 -6.11 12.42
N ALA A 223 -19.97 -7.00 13.10
CA ALA A 223 -19.73 -6.90 14.54
C ALA A 223 -18.92 -5.65 14.89
N VAL A 224 -17.86 -5.34 14.14
CA VAL A 224 -17.05 -4.13 14.34
C VAL A 224 -17.88 -2.87 14.03
N SER A 225 -18.66 -2.88 12.95
CA SER A 225 -19.55 -1.77 12.60
C SER A 225 -20.61 -1.55 13.67
N LEU A 226 -21.22 -2.62 14.17
CA LEU A 226 -22.20 -2.55 15.26
C LEU A 226 -21.55 -2.02 16.54
N LEU A 227 -20.39 -2.55 16.93
CA LEU A 227 -19.64 -2.07 18.10
C LEU A 227 -19.26 -0.59 17.99
N ARG A 228 -18.96 -0.08 16.79
CA ARG A 228 -18.73 1.34 16.57
C ARG A 228 -20.03 2.16 16.66
N LEU A 229 -21.14 1.64 16.13
CA LEU A 229 -22.43 2.34 16.16
C LEU A 229 -23.08 2.34 17.55
N THR A 230 -22.80 1.32 18.38
CA THR A 230 -23.39 1.16 19.71
C THR A 230 -22.38 1.41 20.84
N GLY A 231 -21.11 1.64 20.51
CA GLY A 231 -20.05 1.89 21.47
C GLY A 231 -20.19 3.28 22.12
N PRO A 232 -19.73 3.47 23.35
CA PRO A 232 -19.73 4.77 24.01
C PRO A 232 -18.63 5.67 23.44
N GLU A 233 -18.73 6.01 22.16
CA GLU A 233 -17.84 6.95 21.47
C GLU A 233 -18.09 8.40 21.97
N ASP A 234 -19.35 8.65 22.36
CA ASP A 234 -19.89 9.93 22.80
C ASP A 234 -19.80 10.08 24.32
N THR A 235 -18.60 10.39 24.82
CA THR A 235 -18.33 10.53 26.27
C THR A 235 -17.51 11.79 26.57
N TRP A 236 -17.43 12.15 27.84
CA TRP A 236 -16.54 13.22 28.31
C TRP A 236 -15.17 12.63 28.61
N ILE A 237 -14.12 13.17 27.99
CA ILE A 237 -12.74 12.76 28.25
C ILE A 237 -12.02 13.83 29.07
N CYS A 238 -11.28 13.41 30.09
CA CYS A 238 -10.49 14.30 30.93
C CYS A 238 -9.14 14.57 30.24
N SER A 239 -8.87 15.83 29.88
CA SER A 239 -7.61 16.24 29.25
C SER A 239 -7.13 17.55 29.87
N GLY A 240 -5.95 17.52 30.49
CA GLY A 240 -5.34 18.70 31.13
C GLY A 240 -6.15 19.29 32.28
N GLY A 241 -6.85 18.45 33.07
CA GLY A 241 -7.68 18.91 34.20
C GLY A 241 -9.05 19.48 33.80
N THR A 242 -9.41 19.41 32.51
CA THR A 242 -10.72 19.84 32.00
C THR A 242 -11.44 18.71 31.26
N TRP A 243 -12.77 18.64 31.43
CA TRP A 243 -13.61 17.75 30.63
C TRP A 243 -13.73 18.29 29.21
N VAL A 244 -13.16 17.56 28.27
CA VAL A 244 -13.24 17.84 26.84
C VAL A 244 -14.32 16.93 26.24
N ARG A 245 -15.18 17.53 25.42
CA ARG A 245 -16.24 16.80 24.72
C ARG A 245 -15.61 15.88 23.66
N HIS A 246 -15.84 14.57 23.76
CA HIS A 246 -15.50 13.61 22.71
C HIS A 246 -16.80 13.15 22.03
N GLY A 247 -16.98 13.48 20.75
CA GLY A 247 -18.22 13.20 20.02
C GLY A 247 -19.41 14.06 20.47
N SER A 248 -20.58 13.45 20.60
CA SER A 248 -21.84 14.06 21.04
C SER A 248 -22.44 13.37 22.27
N PRO A 249 -21.80 13.50 23.46
CA PRO A 249 -22.27 12.88 24.68
C PRO A 249 -23.72 13.29 24.98
N ALA A 250 -24.59 12.29 25.09
CA ALA A 250 -25.99 12.48 25.49
C ALA A 250 -26.11 12.91 26.96
N GLN A 251 -25.07 12.66 27.77
CA GLN A 251 -24.99 13.01 29.18
C GLN A 251 -24.33 14.38 29.37
N ALA A 252 -24.80 15.14 30.36
CA ALA A 252 -24.19 16.41 30.74
C ALA A 252 -22.73 16.22 31.20
N ALA A 253 -21.91 17.28 31.11
CA ALA A 253 -20.54 17.25 31.57
C ALA A 253 -20.47 16.81 33.04
N PRO A 254 -19.55 15.90 33.42
CA PRO A 254 -19.38 15.53 34.81
C PRO A 254 -19.04 16.77 35.65
N SER A 255 -19.75 16.95 36.75
CA SER A 255 -19.50 18.04 37.71
C SER A 255 -18.31 17.75 38.63
N THR A 256 -17.77 16.54 38.59
CA THR A 256 -16.60 16.13 39.36
C THR A 256 -15.32 16.74 38.77
N PRO A 257 -14.35 17.16 39.61
CA PRO A 257 -13.07 17.64 39.11
C PRO A 257 -12.35 16.56 38.29
N CYS A 258 -12.01 16.89 37.06
CA CYS A 258 -11.19 16.07 36.18
C CYS A 258 -9.74 16.04 36.73
N ARG A 259 -9.26 14.85 37.10
CA ARG A 259 -7.92 14.59 37.61
C ARG A 259 -7.13 13.78 36.61
#